data_AF-A0A6V7XGG3-F1
#
_entry.id   AF-A0A6V7XGG3-F1
#
_cell.length_a   1.000
_cell.length_b   1.000
_cell.length_c   1.000
_cell.angle_alpha   90.00
_cell.angle_beta   90.00
_cell.angle_gamma   90.00
#
_symmetry.space_group_name_H-M   'P 1'
#
loop_
_entity.id
_entity.type
_entity.pdbx_description
1 polymer ?
#
loop_
_entity_poly.entity_id
_entity_poly.type
_entity_poly.pdbx_seq_one_letter_code
_entity_poly.pdbx_strand_id
1 'polypeptide(L)'
;MLANSTNHLILKLSPLPLFLSIILVLFTFGNAQEPVELIDSNKSEAPNNDQKQNLEQQSKCGTKETDYTPCMPRERADSIFNHCCSQYVPQGCHSLCQYESDELTARNLLLQAVKTKKCDLKHFGTILYCASQNQAYNNL
;
A
#
# COMPACT_ATOMS: atom_id res chain seq x y z
N MET A 1 -9.28 3.46 76.44
CA MET A 1 -7.89 2.96 76.36
C MET A 1 -7.45 3.06 74.91
N LEU A 2 -6.29 3.69 74.68
CA LEU A 2 -5.71 4.06 73.40
C LEU A 2 -4.87 2.92 72.80
N ALA A 3 -4.96 2.72 71.47
CA ALA A 3 -3.93 2.21 70.56
C ALA A 3 -4.49 2.43 69.13
N ASN A 4 -4.02 3.33 68.25
CA ASN A 4 -2.68 3.56 67.68
C ASN A 4 -2.01 2.30 67.14
N SER A 5 -2.01 2.09 65.82
CA SER A 5 -0.81 1.64 65.08
C SER A 5 -1.01 1.66 63.55
N THR A 6 -0.23 2.54 62.92
CA THR A 6 0.53 2.39 61.67
C THR A 6 -0.15 2.01 60.34
N ASN A 7 -0.36 3.04 59.50
CA ASN A 7 -0.41 2.90 58.05
C ASN A 7 1.00 2.60 57.50
N HIS A 8 1.23 1.38 57.03
CA HIS A 8 2.49 0.99 56.39
C HIS A 8 2.41 1.29 54.89
N LEU A 9 3.05 2.37 54.44
CA LEU A 9 3.25 2.68 53.02
C LEU A 9 4.17 1.61 52.41
N ILE A 10 3.61 0.71 51.62
CA ILE A 10 4.38 -0.19 50.76
C ILE A 10 4.60 0.52 49.43
N LEU A 11 5.76 1.15 49.27
CA LEU A 11 6.28 1.57 47.96
C LEU A 11 6.56 0.31 47.13
N LYS A 12 5.63 -0.06 46.24
CA LYS A 12 5.88 -1.07 45.21
C LYS A 12 6.91 -0.53 44.21
N LEU A 13 8.14 -1.01 44.34
CA LEU A 13 9.20 -0.82 43.37
C LEU A 13 8.81 -1.58 42.08
N SER A 14 8.55 -0.83 41.00
CA SER A 14 8.21 -1.40 39.70
C SER A 14 9.49 -1.88 38.98
N PRO A 15 9.50 -3.05 38.33
CA PRO A 15 10.69 -3.56 37.65
C PRO A 15 10.98 -2.72 36.39
N LEU A 16 12.25 -2.33 36.23
CA LEU A 16 12.73 -1.61 35.05
C LEU A 16 12.52 -2.44 33.77
N PRO A 17 12.01 -1.85 32.68
CA PRO A 17 11.79 -2.55 31.42
C PRO A 17 13.13 -2.92 30.74
N LEU A 18 13.38 -4.22 30.58
CA LEU A 18 14.48 -4.85 29.81
C LEU A 18 14.48 -4.55 28.29
N PHE A 19 13.70 -3.57 27.83
CA PHE A 19 13.45 -3.33 26.40
C PHE A 19 14.56 -2.54 25.69
N LEU A 20 15.60 -2.08 26.40
CA LEU A 20 16.72 -1.36 25.77
C LEU A 20 17.62 -2.27 24.91
N SER A 21 17.63 -3.59 25.14
CA SER A 21 18.52 -4.50 24.40
C SER A 21 18.05 -4.84 22.98
N ILE A 22 16.76 -4.64 22.67
CA ILE A 22 16.19 -5.03 21.37
C ILE A 22 16.57 -4.03 20.26
N ILE A 23 16.83 -2.76 20.61
CA ILE A 23 17.17 -1.72 19.62
C ILE A 23 18.53 -1.97 18.96
N LEU A 24 19.48 -2.65 19.62
CA LEU A 24 20.80 -2.91 19.05
C LEU A 24 20.83 -3.99 17.96
N VAL A 25 19.84 -4.90 17.91
CA VAL A 25 19.82 -6.02 16.95
C VAL A 25 19.30 -5.59 15.57
N LEU A 26 18.54 -4.50 15.48
CA LEU A 26 17.97 -4.02 14.21
C LEU A 26 18.95 -3.19 13.37
N PHE A 27 20.07 -2.72 13.92
CA PHE A 27 21.03 -1.88 13.18
C PHE A 27 22.09 -2.66 12.39
N THR A 28 22.19 -3.99 12.53
CA THR A 28 23.22 -4.79 11.83
C THR A 28 22.78 -5.44 10.53
N PHE A 29 21.51 -5.30 10.12
CA PHE A 29 21.01 -5.83 8.84
C PHE A 29 20.61 -4.69 7.88
N GLY A 30 21.51 -3.72 7.71
CA GLY A 30 21.43 -2.68 6.68
C GLY A 30 22.20 -3.10 5.42
N ASN A 31 21.50 -3.82 4.54
CA ASN A 31 21.64 -3.89 3.08
C ASN A 31 23.05 -4.08 2.46
N ALA A 32 23.33 -5.32 2.05
CA ALA A 32 24.17 -5.59 0.90
C ALA A 32 23.39 -5.19 -0.37
N GLN A 33 23.91 -4.21 -1.11
CA GLN A 33 23.49 -3.89 -2.47
C GLN A 33 24.26 -4.81 -3.42
N GLU A 34 23.61 -5.85 -3.94
CA GLU A 34 24.11 -6.55 -5.12
C GLU A 34 23.94 -5.64 -6.36
N PRO A 35 24.94 -5.58 -7.26
CA PRO A 35 24.83 -4.86 -8.52
C PRO A 35 23.90 -5.61 -9.47
N VAL A 36 22.91 -4.90 -10.00
CA VAL A 36 22.02 -5.38 -11.07
C VAL A 36 22.86 -5.66 -12.31
N GLU A 37 22.99 -6.92 -12.69
CA GLU A 37 23.55 -7.30 -13.98
C GLU A 37 22.59 -6.89 -15.10
N LEU A 38 23.10 -6.04 -15.99
CA LEU A 38 22.48 -5.69 -17.25
C LEU A 38 22.56 -6.91 -18.18
N ILE A 39 21.45 -7.63 -18.31
CA ILE A 39 21.33 -8.68 -19.33
C ILE A 39 20.91 -8.02 -20.65
N ASP A 40 21.88 -7.80 -21.53
CA ASP A 40 21.65 -7.59 -22.96
C ASP A 40 21.26 -8.93 -23.60
N SER A 41 20.11 -8.97 -24.25
CA SER A 41 19.69 -10.13 -25.06
C SER A 41 19.32 -9.66 -26.45
N ASN A 42 20.35 -9.45 -27.26
CA ASN A 42 20.25 -9.55 -28.70
C ASN A 42 20.29 -11.02 -29.12
N LYS A 43 19.17 -11.60 -29.57
CA LYS A 43 19.16 -12.48 -30.76
C LYS A 43 17.75 -12.67 -31.34
N SER A 44 17.69 -12.45 -32.65
CA SER A 44 16.54 -12.43 -33.54
C SER A 44 15.68 -13.70 -33.59
N GLU A 45 14.37 -13.50 -33.51
CA GLU A 45 13.38 -14.13 -34.40
C GLU A 45 12.20 -13.16 -34.53
N ALA A 46 11.86 -12.74 -35.75
CA ALA A 46 10.95 -11.63 -36.01
C ALA A 46 9.49 -11.99 -35.66
N PRO A 47 8.86 -11.36 -34.66
CA PRO A 47 7.43 -11.45 -34.44
C PRO A 47 6.72 -10.32 -35.18
N ASN A 48 5.48 -10.57 -35.59
CA ASN A 48 4.60 -9.65 -36.28
C ASN A 48 4.52 -8.28 -35.54
N ASN A 49 4.56 -7.18 -36.30
CA ASN A 49 4.71 -5.79 -35.82
C ASN A 49 3.58 -5.35 -34.85
N ASP A 50 2.42 -6.02 -34.88
CA ASP A 50 1.31 -5.74 -33.96
C ASP A 50 1.52 -6.28 -32.53
N GLN A 51 2.34 -7.32 -32.35
CA GLN A 51 2.54 -7.96 -31.04
C GLN A 51 3.64 -7.29 -30.20
N LYS A 52 4.63 -6.67 -30.86
CA LYS A 52 5.73 -5.98 -30.18
C LYS A 52 5.28 -4.68 -29.51
N GLN A 53 4.39 -3.94 -30.16
CA GLN A 53 3.82 -2.72 -29.56
C GLN A 53 2.93 -3.05 -28.36
N ASN A 54 2.19 -4.15 -28.40
CA ASN A 54 1.36 -4.58 -27.29
C ASN A 54 2.19 -4.95 -26.05
N LEU A 55 3.30 -5.69 -26.19
CA LEU A 55 4.17 -6.06 -25.08
C LEU A 55 4.96 -4.87 -24.49
N GLU A 56 5.46 -3.95 -25.32
CA GLU A 56 6.16 -2.74 -24.83
C GLU A 56 5.22 -1.71 -24.18
N GLN A 57 3.94 -1.71 -24.55
CA GLN A 57 2.93 -0.87 -23.92
C GLN A 57 2.39 -1.52 -22.64
N GLN A 58 2.36 -2.86 -22.58
CA GLN A 58 2.02 -3.64 -21.39
C GLN A 58 3.13 -3.59 -20.32
N SER A 59 4.39 -3.33 -20.69
CA SER A 59 5.50 -3.11 -19.74
C SER A 59 5.53 -1.70 -19.12
N LYS A 60 4.69 -0.76 -19.60
CA LYS A 60 4.63 0.64 -19.15
C LYS A 60 3.26 1.07 -18.60
N CYS A 61 2.41 0.13 -18.20
CA CYS A 61 1.16 0.45 -17.52
C CYS A 61 1.39 1.20 -16.20
N GLY A 62 0.42 1.98 -15.74
CA GLY A 62 0.49 2.73 -14.49
C GLY A 62 1.50 3.87 -14.47
N THR A 63 1.99 4.29 -15.65
CA THR A 63 2.94 5.40 -15.77
C THR A 63 2.27 6.63 -16.39
N LYS A 64 2.96 7.77 -16.35
CA LYS A 64 2.46 9.00 -16.97
C LYS A 64 2.27 8.85 -18.49
N GLU A 65 3.15 8.08 -19.15
CA GLU A 65 3.10 7.84 -20.60
C GLU A 65 1.89 7.01 -21.03
N THR A 66 1.30 6.25 -20.10
CA THR A 66 0.09 5.45 -20.33
C THR A 66 -1.14 6.06 -19.68
N ASP A 67 -1.10 7.35 -19.32
CA ASP A 67 -2.17 8.04 -18.57
C ASP A 67 -2.60 7.25 -17.32
N TYR A 68 -1.64 6.61 -16.66
CA TYR A 68 -1.87 5.75 -15.49
C TYR A 68 -2.88 4.62 -15.75
N THR A 69 -3.01 4.15 -16.99
CA THR A 69 -3.87 3.02 -17.35
C THR A 69 -3.43 1.77 -16.58
N PRO A 70 -4.36 0.98 -16.00
CA PRO A 70 -3.99 -0.21 -15.25
C PRO A 70 -3.36 -1.26 -16.16
N CYS A 71 -2.54 -2.15 -15.59
CA CYS A 71 -1.87 -3.25 -16.31
C CYS A 71 -2.81 -4.37 -16.77
N MET A 72 -4.12 -4.17 -16.60
CA MET A 72 -5.19 -5.10 -16.87
C MET A 72 -6.44 -4.31 -17.29
N PRO A 73 -7.47 -4.94 -17.89
CA PRO A 73 -8.71 -4.24 -18.23
C PRO A 73 -9.31 -3.51 -17.02
N ARG A 74 -9.79 -2.28 -17.23
CA ARG A 74 -10.29 -1.40 -16.16
C ARG A 74 -11.39 -2.05 -15.35
N GLU A 75 -12.30 -2.78 -16.00
CA GLU A 75 -13.40 -3.49 -15.36
C GLU A 75 -12.89 -4.53 -14.35
N ARG A 76 -11.78 -5.21 -14.69
CA ARG A 76 -11.15 -6.19 -13.80
C ARG A 76 -10.40 -5.50 -12.66
N ALA A 77 -9.70 -4.40 -12.94
CA ALA A 77 -9.04 -3.59 -11.91
C ALA A 77 -10.06 -3.05 -10.89
N ASP A 78 -11.17 -2.48 -11.37
CA ASP A 78 -12.27 -1.98 -10.53
C ASP A 78 -12.90 -3.11 -9.71
N SER A 79 -13.09 -4.30 -10.29
CA SER A 79 -13.62 -5.46 -9.54
C SER A 79 -12.71 -5.87 -8.38
N ILE A 80 -11.39 -5.95 -8.61
CA ILE A 80 -10.41 -6.31 -7.57
C ILE A 80 -10.37 -5.23 -6.49
N PHE A 81 -10.32 -3.97 -6.90
CA PHE A 81 -10.26 -2.84 -6.00
C PHE A 81 -11.51 -2.77 -5.10
N ASN A 82 -12.70 -2.86 -5.69
CA ASN A 82 -13.96 -2.89 -4.95
C ASN A 82 -14.05 -4.08 -4.00
N HIS A 83 -13.62 -5.27 -4.44
CA HIS A 83 -13.61 -6.44 -3.57
C HIS A 83 -12.70 -6.24 -2.35
N CYS A 84 -11.47 -5.74 -2.53
CA CYS A 84 -10.58 -5.42 -1.42
C CYS A 84 -11.19 -4.37 -0.48
N CYS A 85 -11.78 -3.32 -1.03
CA CYS A 85 -12.43 -2.28 -0.23
C CYS A 85 -13.62 -2.79 0.58
N SER A 86 -14.40 -3.74 0.05
CA SER A 86 -15.52 -4.34 0.77
C SER A 86 -15.08 -5.06 2.05
N GLN A 87 -13.83 -5.54 2.09
CA GLN A 87 -13.27 -6.29 3.20
C GLN A 87 -12.52 -5.40 4.21
N TYR A 88 -11.74 -4.42 3.70
CA TYR A 88 -10.76 -3.72 4.52
C TYR A 88 -11.02 -2.22 4.70
N VAL A 89 -11.92 -1.63 3.91
CA VAL A 89 -12.18 -0.18 3.91
C VAL A 89 -13.59 0.10 4.46
N PRO A 90 -13.77 1.05 5.37
CA PRO A 90 -15.09 1.38 5.90
C PRO A 90 -16.00 1.99 4.83
N GLN A 91 -17.31 1.76 4.95
CA GLN A 91 -18.31 2.16 3.95
C GLN A 91 -18.28 3.66 3.61
N GLY A 92 -17.98 4.53 4.58
CA GLY A 92 -17.85 5.98 4.35
C GLY A 92 -16.71 6.38 3.41
N CYS A 93 -15.74 5.49 3.19
CA CYS A 93 -14.60 5.68 2.30
C CYS A 93 -14.78 5.01 0.93
N HIS A 94 -15.87 4.26 0.69
CA HIS A 94 -16.03 3.47 -0.55
C HIS A 94 -16.11 4.33 -1.82
N SER A 95 -16.44 5.61 -1.72
CA SER A 95 -16.37 6.53 -2.87
C SER A 95 -14.95 6.76 -3.40
N LEU A 96 -13.91 6.35 -2.64
CA LEU A 96 -12.51 6.38 -3.08
C LEU A 96 -12.06 5.04 -3.68
N CYS A 97 -12.92 4.01 -3.69
CA CYS A 97 -12.62 2.67 -4.15
C CYS A 97 -12.94 2.47 -5.64
N GLN A 98 -12.54 3.43 -6.47
CA GLN A 98 -12.70 3.40 -7.91
C GLN A 98 -11.37 3.71 -8.58
N TYR A 99 -11.04 2.99 -9.64
CA TYR A 99 -9.84 3.32 -10.40
C TYR A 99 -10.08 4.61 -11.17
N GLU A 100 -9.27 5.63 -10.90
CA GLU A 100 -9.34 6.93 -11.57
C GLU A 100 -7.97 7.31 -12.12
N SER A 101 -7.92 7.54 -13.43
CA SER A 101 -6.72 7.90 -14.17
C SER A 101 -6.66 9.40 -14.49
N ASP A 102 -7.81 10.09 -14.48
CA ASP A 102 -7.86 11.54 -14.63
C ASP A 102 -7.42 12.24 -13.34
N GLU A 103 -6.33 12.99 -13.41
CA GLU A 103 -5.71 13.66 -12.26
C GLU A 103 -6.69 14.61 -11.55
N LEU A 104 -7.48 15.37 -12.31
CA LEU A 104 -8.42 16.35 -11.76
C LEU A 104 -9.56 15.66 -11.02
N THR A 105 -10.09 14.57 -11.57
CA THR A 105 -11.14 13.76 -10.97
C THR A 105 -10.64 13.07 -9.71
N ALA A 106 -9.46 12.44 -9.76
CA ALA A 106 -8.83 11.81 -8.60
C ALA A 106 -8.60 12.82 -7.46
N ARG A 107 -8.05 13.99 -7.78
CA ARG A 107 -7.84 15.06 -6.80
C ARG A 107 -9.16 15.54 -6.20
N ASN A 108 -10.20 15.71 -7.00
CA ASN A 108 -11.51 16.15 -6.53
C ASN A 108 -12.14 15.12 -5.60
N LEU A 109 -12.06 13.82 -5.90
CA LEU A 109 -12.54 12.74 -5.04
C LEU A 109 -11.84 12.76 -3.68
N LEU A 110 -10.50 12.88 -3.66
CA LEU A 110 -9.72 12.97 -2.42
C LEU A 110 -10.11 14.19 -1.59
N LEU A 111 -10.21 15.37 -2.22
CA LEU A 111 -10.62 16.60 -1.54
C LEU A 111 -12.04 16.50 -0.99
N GLN A 112 -12.98 15.92 -1.73
CA GLN A 112 -14.35 15.73 -1.26
C GLN A 112 -14.42 14.77 -0.08
N ALA A 113 -13.68 13.66 -0.11
CA ALA A 113 -13.66 12.69 0.99
C ALA A 113 -13.17 13.31 2.30
N VAL A 114 -12.12 14.14 2.23
CA VAL A 114 -11.58 14.87 3.39
C VAL A 114 -12.53 15.99 3.84
N LYS A 115 -13.02 16.83 2.91
CA LYS A 115 -13.90 17.97 3.23
C LYS A 115 -15.22 17.53 3.86
N THR A 116 -15.79 16.44 3.35
CA THR A 116 -17.07 15.92 3.85
C THR A 116 -16.91 15.10 5.13
N LYS A 117 -15.68 14.84 5.58
CA LYS A 117 -15.35 13.98 6.73
C LYS A 117 -15.98 12.57 6.65
N LYS A 118 -16.38 12.14 5.45
CA LYS A 118 -16.93 10.79 5.21
C LYS A 118 -15.84 9.73 5.32
N CYS A 119 -14.60 10.10 4.99
CA CYS A 119 -13.44 9.23 5.10
C CYS A 119 -12.33 9.92 5.89
N ASP A 120 -11.89 9.28 6.97
CA ASP A 120 -10.73 9.69 7.75
C ASP A 120 -9.43 9.34 7.00
N LEU A 121 -8.44 10.24 7.04
CA LEU A 121 -7.14 10.06 6.40
C LEU A 121 -6.44 8.77 6.83
N LYS A 122 -6.70 8.27 8.05
CA LYS A 122 -6.13 6.99 8.52
C LYS A 122 -6.46 5.79 7.62
N HIS A 123 -7.54 5.86 6.85
CA HIS A 123 -7.96 4.78 5.95
C HIS A 123 -7.31 4.87 4.56
N PHE A 124 -6.65 5.97 4.22
CA PHE A 124 -6.06 6.17 2.89
C PHE A 124 -4.94 5.16 2.62
N GLY A 125 -4.16 4.78 3.62
CA GLY A 125 -3.16 3.73 3.48
C GLY A 125 -3.77 2.40 3.05
N THR A 126 -4.91 2.01 3.62
CA THR A 126 -5.64 0.79 3.24
C THR A 126 -6.27 0.90 1.86
N ILE A 127 -6.77 2.07 1.47
CA ILE A 127 -7.29 2.32 0.12
C ILE A 127 -6.17 2.17 -0.92
N LEU A 128 -5.01 2.77 -0.68
CA LEU A 128 -3.84 2.66 -1.56
C LEU A 128 -3.31 1.23 -1.62
N TYR A 129 -3.29 0.51 -0.49
CA TYR A 129 -3.00 -0.92 -0.47
C TYR A 129 -3.94 -1.69 -1.41
N CYS A 130 -5.26 -1.49 -1.29
CA CYS A 130 -6.23 -2.14 -2.16
C CYS A 130 -6.04 -1.79 -3.64
N ALA A 131 -5.71 -0.53 -3.97
CA ALA A 131 -5.44 -0.10 -5.34
C ALA A 131 -4.16 -0.74 -5.94
N SER A 132 -3.18 -1.09 -5.10
CA SER A 132 -1.92 -1.72 -5.55
C SER A 132 -2.04 -3.20 -5.92
N GLN A 133 -3.16 -3.85 -5.60
CA GLN A 133 -3.36 -5.29 -5.83
C GLN A 133 -3.57 -5.68 -7.31
N ASN A 134 -3.42 -4.73 -8.24
CA ASN A 134 -3.69 -4.91 -9.67
C ASN A 134 -2.60 -5.71 -10.43
N GLN A 135 -1.63 -6.30 -9.73
CA GLN A 135 -0.39 -6.83 -10.33
C GLN A 135 -0.38 -8.34 -10.62
N ALA A 136 -1.40 -9.11 -10.20
CA ALA A 136 -1.26 -10.57 -10.09
C ALA A 136 -2.41 -11.42 -10.68
N TYR A 137 -3.05 -10.99 -11.77
CA TYR A 137 -4.04 -11.84 -12.45
C TYR A 137 -3.70 -12.13 -13.92
N ASN A 138 -2.48 -12.64 -14.12
CA ASN A 138 -2.03 -13.27 -15.39
C ASN A 138 -2.09 -14.81 -15.33
N ASN A 139 -2.96 -15.39 -14.49
CA ASN A 139 -3.22 -16.84 -14.46
C ASN A 139 -4.63 -17.11 -13.89
N LEU A 140 -5.65 -17.01 -14.74
CA LEU A 140 -6.83 -17.88 -14.71
C LEU A 140 -7.50 -17.88 -16.08
#